data_AF-A0A7J8VB07-F1
#
_entry.id   AF-A0A7J8VB07-F1
#
_cell.length_a   1.000
_cell.length_b   1.000
_cell.length_c   1.000
_cell.angle_alpha   90.00
_cell.angle_beta   90.00
_cell.angle_gamma   90.00
#
_symmetry.space_group_name_H-M   'P 1'
#
loop_
_entity.id
_entity.type
_entity.pdbx_description
1 polymer ?
#
loop_
_entity_poly.entity_id
_entity_poly.type
_entity_poly.pdbx_seq_one_letter_code
_entity_poly.pdbx_strand_id
1 'polypeptide(L)'
;MGSKVLSVTHKGSPYLRVYSHCSKKESGVSFVFINLSKNTSFEIDLFHDLNLNGGSPNFEFKGHKEREEYHLTPKDGNILSSVVLLNGTPLELLDSMEIPELKPKLVEGLKPINIAAHSIAFVTIRDFNAPACF
;
A
#
# COMPACT_ATOMS: atom_id res chain seq x y z
N MET A 1 -0.90 9.23 1.13
CA MET A 1 0.33 9.55 0.36
C MET A 1 0.65 11.02 0.49
N GLY A 2 1.92 11.36 0.67
CA GLY A 2 2.45 12.72 0.75
C GLY A 2 2.84 13.29 -0.61
N SER A 3 3.42 14.49 -0.61
CA SER A 3 3.77 15.25 -1.83
C SER A 3 5.10 14.84 -2.46
N LYS A 4 6.02 14.26 -1.69
CA LYS A 4 7.34 13.81 -2.19
C LYS A 4 7.20 12.42 -2.83
N VAL A 5 7.44 12.35 -4.14
CA VAL A 5 7.43 11.10 -4.93
C VAL A 5 8.74 10.35 -4.72
N LEU A 6 8.68 9.02 -4.61
CA LEU A 6 9.84 8.15 -4.52
C LEU A 6 9.87 7.19 -5.72
N SER A 7 11.07 6.73 -6.08
CA SER A 7 11.22 5.67 -7.07
C SER A 7 11.01 4.31 -6.40
N VAL A 8 10.41 3.37 -7.13
CA VAL A 8 10.25 1.97 -6.72
C VAL A 8 10.51 1.06 -7.90
N THR A 9 11.24 -0.02 -7.65
CA THR A 9 11.53 -1.06 -8.64
C THR A 9 11.03 -2.39 -8.14
N HIS A 10 10.40 -3.19 -9.01
CA HIS A 10 10.01 -4.56 -8.70
C HIS A 10 10.43 -5.49 -9.84
N LYS A 11 10.74 -6.75 -9.51
CA LYS A 11 11.05 -7.82 -10.48
C LYS A 11 9.84 -8.73 -10.76
N GLY A 12 8.64 -8.24 -10.43
CA GLY A 12 7.38 -8.98 -10.52
C GLY A 12 6.73 -8.95 -11.91
N SER A 13 5.50 -9.45 -11.97
CA SER A 13 4.68 -9.47 -13.19
C SER A 13 4.45 -8.06 -13.77
N PRO A 14 4.39 -7.90 -15.11
CA PRO A 14 4.04 -6.63 -15.74
C PRO A 14 2.59 -6.18 -15.45
N TYR A 15 1.74 -7.08 -14.94
CA TYR A 15 0.38 -6.75 -14.51
C TYR A 15 0.33 -6.11 -13.11
N LEU A 16 1.44 -6.13 -12.37
CA LEU A 16 1.57 -5.40 -11.12
C LEU A 16 2.20 -4.04 -11.42
N ARG A 17 1.54 -2.96 -10.99
CA ARG A 17 2.12 -1.61 -10.99
C ARG A 17 2.29 -1.14 -9.56
N VAL A 18 3.42 -0.50 -9.28
CA VAL A 18 3.75 -0.01 -7.94
C VAL A 18 4.19 1.45 -8.03
N TYR A 19 3.66 2.28 -7.15
CA TYR A 19 4.06 3.67 -6.99
C TYR A 19 4.34 3.94 -5.51
N SER A 20 5.30 4.81 -5.21
CA SER A 20 5.67 5.13 -3.83
C SER A 20 5.85 6.62 -3.61
N HIS A 21 5.43 7.09 -2.45
CA HIS A 21 5.60 8.47 -1.99
C HIS A 21 6.00 8.44 -0.52
N CYS A 22 6.59 9.53 -0.03
CA CYS A 22 6.65 9.74 1.41
C CYS A 22 5.25 9.72 2.02
N SER A 23 5.13 9.27 3.27
CA SER A 23 3.86 9.31 3.99
C SER A 23 3.41 10.75 4.24
N LYS A 24 2.09 10.96 4.38
CA LYS A 24 1.48 12.29 4.53
C LYS A 24 1.50 12.79 5.98
N LYS A 25 1.26 11.90 6.93
CA LYS A 25 0.98 12.26 8.33
C LYS A 25 2.18 12.05 9.25
N GLU A 26 2.97 11.02 8.99
CA GLU A 26 4.07 10.57 9.86
C GLU A 26 5.29 10.21 9.03
N SER A 27 6.44 10.04 9.69
CA SER A 27 7.62 9.45 9.05
C SER A 27 7.28 8.06 8.50
N GLY A 28 7.58 7.84 7.23
CA GLY A 28 7.26 6.59 6.56
C GLY A 28 7.13 6.74 5.05
N VAL A 29 6.75 5.64 4.41
CA VAL A 29 6.54 5.55 2.96
C VAL A 29 5.15 4.97 2.71
N SER A 30 4.42 5.57 1.78
CA SER A 30 3.14 5.05 1.29
C SER A 30 3.31 4.50 -0.11
N PHE A 31 2.72 3.34 -0.35
CA PHE A 31 2.69 2.66 -1.65
C PHE A 31 1.26 2.61 -2.19
N VAL A 32 1.15 2.60 -3.53
CA VAL A 32 -0.03 2.14 -4.24
C VAL A 32 0.37 0.93 -5.06
N PHE A 33 -0.33 -0.17 -4.84
CA PHE A 33 -0.24 -1.37 -5.65
C PHE A 33 -1.49 -1.46 -6.51
N ILE A 34 -1.31 -1.69 -7.81
CA ILE A 34 -2.39 -1.93 -8.75
C ILE A 34 -2.15 -3.27 -9.39
N ASN A 35 -3.04 -4.23 -9.12
CA ASN A 35 -3.00 -5.54 -9.75
C ASN A 35 -4.02 -5.59 -10.89
N LEU A 36 -3.50 -5.63 -12.12
CA LEU A 36 -4.27 -5.72 -13.35
C LEU A 36 -4.48 -7.18 -13.82
N SER A 37 -3.96 -8.17 -13.09
CA SER A 37 -4.21 -9.57 -13.39
C SER A 37 -5.64 -9.95 -13.00
N LYS A 38 -6.29 -10.73 -13.87
CA LYS A 38 -7.65 -11.21 -13.67
C LYS A 38 -7.76 -12.35 -12.65
N ASN A 39 -6.76 -13.24 -12.64
CA ASN A 39 -6.83 -14.51 -11.90
C ASN A 39 -5.67 -14.71 -10.92
N THR A 40 -4.75 -13.76 -10.82
CA THR A 40 -3.55 -13.90 -10.00
C THR A 40 -3.54 -12.85 -8.91
N SER A 41 -3.46 -13.29 -7.66
CA SER A 41 -3.07 -12.44 -6.55
C SER A 41 -1.55 -12.40 -6.44
N PHE A 42 -0.99 -11.27 -6.02
CA PHE A 42 0.44 -11.12 -5.80
C PHE A 42 0.74 -11.05 -4.31
N GLU A 43 1.78 -11.77 -3.90
CA GLU A 43 2.40 -11.60 -2.60
C GLU A 43 3.66 -10.74 -2.78
N ILE A 44 3.78 -9.69 -1.97
CA ILE A 44 4.81 -8.67 -2.11
C ILE A 44 5.62 -8.59 -0.83
N ASP A 45 6.90 -8.88 -0.96
CA ASP A 45 7.90 -8.61 0.05
C ASP A 45 8.55 -7.25 -0.22
N LEU A 46 8.69 -6.44 0.84
CA LEU A 46 9.34 -5.14 0.77
C LEU A 46 10.79 -5.27 1.21
N PHE A 47 11.69 -4.81 0.35
CA PHE A 47 13.11 -4.74 0.64
C PHE A 47 13.61 -3.30 0.50
N HIS A 48 14.52 -2.91 1.39
CA HIS A 48 15.26 -1.68 1.23
C HIS A 48 16.35 -1.88 0.17
N ASP A 49 16.42 -0.98 -0.81
CA ASP A 49 17.50 -1.01 -1.80
C ASP A 49 18.80 -0.47 -1.17
N LEU A 50 19.67 -1.40 -0.75
CA LEU A 50 20.96 -1.10 -0.15
C LEU A 50 22.00 -0.61 -1.17
N ASN A 51 21.69 -0.59 -2.48
CA ASN A 51 22.64 -0.27 -3.53
C ASN A 51 22.84 1.24 -3.79
N LEU A 52 22.18 2.12 -3.01
CA LEU A 52 22.49 3.55 -3.04
C LEU A 52 23.68 3.81 -2.11
N ASN A 53 24.85 4.06 -2.72
CA ASN A 53 26.06 4.54 -2.04
C ASN A 53 25.72 5.76 -1.15
N GLY A 54 25.46 5.52 0.14
CA GLY A 54 24.94 6.55 1.06
C GLY A 54 23.90 6.05 2.07
N GLY A 55 23.35 4.84 1.89
CA GLY A 55 22.59 4.17 2.95
C GLY A 55 23.52 3.81 4.12
N SER A 56 23.16 4.22 5.34
CA SER A 56 23.83 3.70 6.53
C SER A 56 23.65 2.18 6.53
N PRO A 57 24.73 1.38 6.63
CA PRO A 57 24.65 -0.08 6.62
C PRO A 57 23.81 -0.65 7.78
N ASN A 58 23.42 0.20 8.74
CA ASN A 58 22.66 -0.16 9.94
C ASN A 58 21.17 0.20 9.88
N PHE A 59 20.63 0.73 8.77
CA PHE A 59 19.19 0.97 8.66
C PHE A 59 18.45 -0.31 8.26
N GLU A 60 18.15 -1.12 9.27
CA GLU A 60 17.25 -2.27 9.15
C GLU A 60 15.82 -1.79 9.37
N PHE A 61 14.96 -1.95 8.36
CA PHE A 61 13.52 -1.79 8.58
C PHE A 61 13.05 -2.95 9.45
N LYS A 62 12.89 -2.70 10.74
CA LYS A 62 12.50 -3.73 11.71
C LYS A 62 10.99 -3.95 11.79
N GLY A 63 10.20 -3.18 11.04
CA GLY A 63 8.74 -3.27 11.07
C GLY A 63 8.12 -3.16 12.46
N HIS A 64 8.73 -2.35 13.35
CA HIS A 64 8.31 -2.21 14.76
C HIS A 64 6.86 -1.76 14.89
N LYS A 65 6.38 -0.91 13.98
CA LYS A 65 4.97 -0.55 13.90
C LYS A 65 4.26 -1.44 12.90
N GLU A 66 3.02 -1.76 13.24
CA GLU A 66 2.06 -2.28 12.27
C GLU A 66 1.97 -1.29 11.10
N ARG A 67 1.88 -1.80 9.89
CA ARG A 67 1.55 -1.00 8.72
C ARG A 67 0.04 -0.91 8.54
N GLU A 68 -0.38 0.13 7.86
CA GLU A 68 -1.78 0.37 7.52
C GLU A 68 -2.04 -0.08 6.09
N GLU A 69 -3.02 -0.95 5.88
CA GLU A 69 -3.45 -1.43 4.57
C GLU A 69 -4.89 -1.03 4.26
N TYR A 70 -5.11 -0.53 3.05
CA TYR A 70 -6.41 -0.14 2.51
C TYR A 70 -6.60 -0.85 1.17
N HIS A 71 -7.23 -2.02 1.21
CA HIS A 71 -7.51 -2.81 0.02
C HIS A 71 -8.84 -2.41 -0.59
N LEU A 72 -8.81 -1.95 -1.83
CA LEU A 72 -9.98 -1.60 -2.62
C LEU A 72 -10.27 -2.73 -3.62
N THR A 73 -11.41 -3.37 -3.44
CA THR A 73 -11.88 -4.44 -4.34
C THR A 73 -13.26 -4.12 -4.89
N PRO A 74 -13.57 -4.56 -6.12
CA PRO A 74 -14.92 -4.48 -6.63
C PRO A 74 -15.86 -5.41 -5.84
N LYS A 75 -17.08 -4.95 -5.57
CA LYS A 75 -18.13 -5.80 -5.00
C LYS A 75 -18.33 -7.06 -5.86
N ASP A 76 -18.37 -8.22 -5.20
CA ASP A 76 -18.52 -9.55 -5.81
C ASP A 76 -17.45 -9.89 -6.88
N GLY A 77 -16.30 -9.19 -6.88
CA GLY A 77 -15.26 -9.37 -7.90
C GLY A 77 -15.60 -8.76 -9.26
N ASN A 78 -16.72 -8.04 -9.38
CA ASN A 78 -17.17 -7.45 -10.64
C ASN A 78 -16.56 -6.06 -10.87
N ILE A 79 -15.57 -5.97 -11.76
CA ILE A 79 -14.90 -4.69 -12.10
C ILE A 79 -15.82 -3.63 -12.70
N LEU A 80 -17.04 -4.00 -13.13
CA LEU A 80 -18.07 -3.06 -13.60
C LEU A 80 -19.02 -2.59 -12.49
N SER A 81 -18.85 -3.09 -11.27
CA SER A 81 -19.61 -2.64 -10.10
C SER A 81 -19.36 -1.16 -9.82
N SER A 82 -20.42 -0.41 -9.50
CA SER A 82 -20.31 0.95 -8.98
C SER A 82 -19.98 0.99 -7.49
N VAL A 83 -19.94 -0.17 -6.82
CA VAL A 83 -19.63 -0.30 -5.40
C VAL A 83 -18.22 -0.87 -5.23
N VAL A 84 -17.40 -0.12 -4.51
CA VAL A 84 -16.05 -0.51 -4.09
C VAL A 84 -16.08 -0.89 -2.62
N LEU A 85 -15.38 -1.95 -2.26
CA LEU A 85 -15.20 -2.38 -0.88
C LEU A 85 -13.84 -1.88 -0.37
N LEU A 86 -13.80 -1.28 0.81
CA LEU A 86 -12.58 -1.04 1.56
C LEU A 86 -12.40 -2.16 2.58
N ASN A 87 -11.32 -2.93 2.46
CA ASN A 87 -11.00 -4.04 3.36
C ASN A 87 -12.17 -5.04 3.53
N GLY A 88 -12.99 -5.20 2.48
CA GLY A 88 -14.17 -6.07 2.46
C GLY A 88 -15.50 -5.39 2.83
N THR A 89 -15.48 -4.16 3.34
CA THR A 89 -16.70 -3.40 3.69
C THR A 89 -17.06 -2.41 2.57
N PRO A 90 -18.32 -2.37 2.10
CA PRO A 90 -18.74 -1.38 1.11
C PRO A 90 -18.44 0.05 1.53
N LEU A 91 -17.83 0.82 0.63
CA LEU A 91 -17.66 2.27 0.79
C LEU A 91 -18.90 2.97 0.26
N GLU A 92 -19.78 3.32 1.19
CA GLU A 92 -21.02 4.04 0.93
C GLU A 92 -21.09 5.25 1.87
N LEU A 93 -21.83 6.28 1.48
CA LEU A 93 -22.08 7.40 2.38
C LEU A 93 -22.89 6.91 3.59
N LEU A 94 -22.68 7.54 4.73
CA LEU A 94 -23.56 7.36 5.88
C LEU A 94 -24.97 7.85 5.53
N ASP A 95 -25.97 7.47 6.33
CA ASP A 95 -27.33 8.00 6.20
C ASP A 95 -27.37 9.54 6.28
N SER A 96 -26.36 10.15 6.94
CA SER A 96 -26.12 11.59 7.00
C SER A 96 -25.58 12.21 5.69
N MET A 97 -25.37 11.43 4.63
CA MET A 97 -24.67 11.80 3.38
C MET A 97 -23.19 12.18 3.58
N GLU A 98 -22.61 11.83 4.72
CA GLU A 98 -21.20 12.09 5.03
C GLU A 98 -20.30 10.96 4.53
N ILE A 99 -19.05 11.32 4.21
CA ILE A 99 -18.01 10.36 3.84
C ILE A 99 -17.63 9.57 5.10
N PRO A 100 -17.73 8.22 5.10
CA PRO A 100 -17.36 7.43 6.27
C PRO A 100 -15.85 7.52 6.54
N GLU A 101 -15.48 7.25 7.79
CA GLU A 101 -14.07 7.10 8.14
C GLU A 101 -13.45 5.92 7.38
N LEU A 102 -12.36 6.18 6.67
CA LEU A 102 -11.60 5.14 5.98
C LEU A 102 -10.68 4.45 6.98
N LYS A 103 -11.12 3.29 7.50
CA LYS A 103 -10.37 2.53 8.49
C LYS A 103 -9.33 1.60 7.84
N PRO A 104 -8.06 1.66 8.26
CA PRO A 104 -7.06 0.71 7.78
C PRO A 104 -7.27 -0.66 8.38
N LYS A 105 -6.75 -1.67 7.69
CA LYS A 105 -6.36 -2.94 8.31
C LYS A 105 -4.93 -2.78 8.84
N LEU A 106 -4.75 -3.00 10.14
CA LEU A 106 -3.42 -3.03 10.76
C LEU A 106 -2.80 -4.41 10.56
N VAL A 107 -1.57 -4.43 10.06
CA VAL A 107 -0.83 -5.66 9.77
C VAL A 107 0.60 -5.50 10.29
N GLU A 108 1.18 -6.55 10.86
CA GLU A 108 2.58 -6.53 11.31
C GLU A 108 3.52 -6.10 10.18
N GLY A 109 4.44 -5.16 10.45
CA GLY A 109 5.19 -4.43 9.42
C GLY A 109 5.95 -5.30 8.42
N LEU A 110 6.47 -6.46 8.86
CA LEU A 110 7.31 -7.37 8.04
C LEU A 110 6.54 -8.47 7.31
N LYS A 111 5.24 -8.66 7.56
CA LYS A 111 4.47 -9.69 6.86
C LYS A 111 4.39 -9.40 5.36
N PRO A 112 4.35 -10.40 4.47
CA PRO A 112 4.12 -10.13 3.06
C PRO A 112 2.78 -9.39 2.85
N ILE A 113 2.71 -8.54 1.81
CA ILE A 113 1.51 -7.82 1.43
C ILE A 113 0.81 -8.62 0.33
N ASN A 114 -0.46 -8.98 0.53
CA ASN A 114 -1.25 -9.68 -0.47
C ASN A 114 -2.10 -8.69 -1.29
N ILE A 115 -1.96 -8.70 -2.61
CA ILE A 115 -2.74 -7.86 -3.52
C ILE A 115 -3.64 -8.76 -4.37
N ALA A 116 -4.95 -8.71 -4.13
CA ALA A 116 -5.93 -9.49 -4.86
C ALA A 116 -5.94 -9.18 -6.37
N ALA A 117 -6.38 -10.14 -7.19
CA ALA A 117 -6.64 -9.90 -8.60
C ALA A 117 -7.61 -8.71 -8.82
N HIS A 118 -7.40 -7.93 -9.88
CA HIS A 118 -8.20 -6.74 -10.22
C HIS A 118 -8.48 -5.80 -9.04
N SER A 119 -7.45 -5.50 -8.24
CA SER A 119 -7.58 -4.68 -7.04
C SER A 119 -6.52 -3.58 -6.97
N ILE A 120 -6.78 -2.63 -6.10
CA ILE A 120 -5.85 -1.56 -5.75
C ILE A 120 -5.66 -1.61 -4.23
N ALA A 121 -4.43 -1.50 -3.75
CA ALA A 121 -4.16 -1.36 -2.33
C ALA A 121 -3.30 -0.14 -2.05
N PHE A 122 -3.69 0.64 -1.05
CA PHE A 122 -2.83 1.65 -0.45
C PHE A 122 -2.21 1.06 0.81
N VAL A 123 -0.89 1.10 0.91
CA VAL A 123 -0.17 0.57 2.06
C VAL A 123 0.76 1.63 2.61
N THR A 124 0.67 1.92 3.90
CA THR A 124 1.57 2.87 4.57
C THR A 124 2.45 2.12 5.55
N ILE A 125 3.74 2.11 5.24
CA ILE A 125 4.79 1.64 6.12
C ILE A 125 5.15 2.78 7.08
N ARG A 126 4.85 2.58 8.35
CA ARG A 126 5.17 3.53 9.43
C ARG A 126 6.60 3.29 9.92
N ASP A 127 7.23 4.34 10.46
CA ASP A 127 8.60 4.31 11.00
C ASP A 127 9.70 3.94 9.99
N PHE A 128 9.42 4.07 8.69
CA PHE A 128 10.46 3.99 7.68
C PHE A 128 11.10 5.36 7.47
N ASN A 129 12.32 5.52 8.01
CA ASN A 129 13.10 6.75 7.90
C ASN A 129 13.84 6.80 6.56
N ALA A 130 13.12 7.07 5.48
CA ALA A 130 13.74 7.39 4.20
C ALA A 130 14.37 8.80 4.27
N PRO A 131 15.66 8.98 3.96
CA PRO A 131 16.31 10.29 4.01
C PRO A 131 15.58 11.38 3.21
N ALA A 132 14.99 11.02 2.06
CA ALA A 132 14.23 11.94 1.22
C ALA A 132 12.91 12.42 1.85
N CYS A 133 12.39 11.73 2.86
CA CYS A 133 11.10 12.03 3.48
C CYS A 133 11.18 13.02 4.65
N PHE A 134 12.39 13.42 5.05
CA PHE A 134 12.62 14.52 6.00
C PHE A 134 12.73 15.87 5.29
#